data_AF-A0A821LM49-F1
#
_entry.id   AF-A0A821LM49-F1
#
_cell.length_a   1.000
_cell.length_b   1.000
_cell.length_c   1.000
_cell.angle_alpha   90.00
_cell.angle_beta   90.00
_cell.angle_gamma   90.00
#
_symmetry.space_group_name_H-M   'P 1'
#
loop_
_entity.id
_entity.type
_entity.pdbx_description
1 polymer ?
#
loop_
_entity_poly.entity_id
_entity_poly.type
_entity_poly.pdbx_seq_one_letter_code
_entity_poly.pdbx_strand_id
1 'polypeptide(L)'
;SNSMNTPVNGTAGTCWDELHAIVKIIVDIGTVFDSNGVDVHFLNRPSKLNVTDPRQIVELFAQRPQRVTPLTPTLRRIFQTGASKPNNSKRLLVFVATNGAPTDNHGNVDIQSLENLMRNERQANRV
;
A
#
# COMPACT_ATOMS: atom_id res chain seq x y z
N SER A 1 5.55 -10.85 0.45
CA SER A 1 5.60 -12.25 0.02
C SER A 1 6.96 -12.59 -0.56
N ASN A 2 7.41 -13.85 -0.47
CA ASN A 2 8.61 -14.35 -1.17
C ASN A 2 8.53 -14.16 -2.69
N SER A 3 7.33 -14.13 -3.26
CA SER A 3 7.13 -13.85 -4.68
C SER A 3 7.66 -12.47 -5.10
N MET A 4 7.86 -11.51 -4.18
CA MET A 4 8.46 -10.21 -4.52
C MET A 4 9.95 -10.29 -4.82
N ASN A 5 10.61 -11.38 -4.42
CA ASN A 5 12.01 -11.64 -4.79
C ASN A 5 12.12 -12.42 -6.11
N THR A 6 10.99 -12.72 -6.77
CA THR A 6 10.99 -13.36 -8.08
C THR A 6 11.64 -12.42 -9.10
N PRO A 7 12.60 -12.91 -9.91
CA PRO A 7 13.17 -12.16 -11.02
C PRO A 7 12.09 -11.76 -12.04
N VAL A 8 12.20 -10.57 -12.60
CA VAL A 8 11.33 -10.13 -13.70
C VAL A 8 12.00 -10.53 -15.02
N ASN A 9 11.31 -11.35 -15.81
CA ASN A 9 11.83 -11.87 -17.08
C ASN A 9 12.33 -10.74 -18.00
N GLY A 10 13.54 -10.92 -18.54
CA GLY A 10 14.16 -9.92 -19.42
C GLY A 10 14.80 -8.74 -18.69
N THR A 11 14.88 -8.76 -17.35
CA THR A 11 15.57 -7.73 -16.56
C THR A 11 16.52 -8.37 -15.55
N ALA A 12 17.47 -7.57 -15.03
CA ALA A 12 18.33 -7.99 -13.92
C ALA A 12 17.68 -7.78 -12.53
N GLY A 13 16.43 -7.32 -12.48
CA GLY A 13 15.74 -6.95 -11.24
C GLY A 13 14.68 -7.96 -10.79
N THR A 14 14.16 -7.74 -9.59
CA THR A 14 13.06 -8.49 -8.99
C THR A 14 11.75 -7.72 -9.03
N CYS A 15 10.60 -8.38 -8.80
CA CYS A 15 9.31 -7.68 -8.68
C CYS A 15 9.35 -6.58 -7.59
N TRP A 16 10.19 -6.73 -6.57
CA TRP A 16 10.45 -5.70 -5.56
C TRP A 16 11.11 -4.45 -6.14
N ASP A 17 12.07 -4.63 -7.06
CA ASP A 17 12.78 -3.52 -7.71
C ASP A 17 11.87 -2.79 -8.70
N GLU A 18 10.99 -3.54 -9.39
CA GLU A 18 9.95 -2.95 -10.23
C GLU A 18 8.93 -2.15 -9.38
N LEU A 19 8.46 -2.71 -8.26
CA LEU A 19 7.58 -1.99 -7.34
C LEU A 19 8.25 -0.72 -6.80
N HIS A 20 9.55 -0.78 -6.47
CA HIS A 20 10.31 0.39 -6.04
C HIS A 20 10.25 1.51 -7.09
N ALA A 21 10.48 1.19 -8.36
CA ALA A 21 10.40 2.16 -9.46
C ALA A 21 8.99 2.75 -9.59
N ILE A 22 7.94 1.92 -9.53
CA ILE A 22 6.54 2.35 -9.61
C ILE A 22 6.19 3.30 -8.45
N VAL A 23 6.58 2.98 -7.22
CA VAL A 23 6.27 3.82 -6.06
C VAL A 23 6.95 5.19 -6.16
N LYS A 24 8.17 5.26 -6.68
CA LYS A 24 8.84 6.55 -6.93
C LYS A 24 8.04 7.42 -7.90
N ILE A 25 7.52 6.83 -8.98
CA ILE A 25 6.67 7.54 -9.96
C ILE A 25 5.37 8.01 -9.29
N ILE A 26 4.72 7.17 -8.48
CA ILE A 26 3.50 7.54 -7.76
C ILE A 26 3.75 8.71 -6.80
N VAL A 27 4.88 8.72 -6.08
CA VAL A 27 5.24 9.84 -5.20
C VAL A 27 5.47 11.11 -6.00
N ASP A 28 6.24 11.04 -7.10
CA ASP A 28 6.52 12.19 -7.96
C ASP A 28 5.23 12.82 -8.48
N ILE A 29 4.33 12.01 -9.06
CA ILE A 29 3.02 12.47 -9.53
C ILE A 29 2.15 12.97 -8.37
N GLY A 30 2.07 12.21 -7.27
CA GLY A 30 1.21 12.53 -6.14
C GLY A 30 1.56 13.85 -5.47
N THR A 31 2.86 14.17 -5.37
CA THR A 31 3.35 15.41 -4.76
C THR A 31 3.07 16.65 -5.59
N VAL A 32 2.80 16.51 -6.89
CA VAL A 32 2.28 17.61 -7.74
C VAL A 32 0.85 17.99 -7.34
N PHE A 33 0.02 17.02 -6.92
CA PHE A 33 -1.37 17.24 -6.56
C PHE A 33 -1.60 17.50 -5.07
N ASP A 34 -0.70 17.00 -4.20
CA ASP A 34 -0.77 17.21 -2.76
C ASP A 34 0.61 17.56 -2.18
N SER A 35 0.77 18.82 -1.77
CA SER A 35 1.99 19.32 -1.12
C SER A 35 2.27 18.70 0.25
N ASN A 36 1.28 18.07 0.89
CA ASN A 36 1.49 17.29 2.12
C ASN A 36 2.19 15.95 1.84
N GLY A 37 2.24 15.52 0.57
CA GLY A 37 2.87 14.29 0.13
C GLY A 37 1.94 13.07 0.09
N VAL A 38 2.56 11.91 -0.05
CA VAL A 38 1.87 10.61 -0.18
C VAL A 38 2.22 9.71 1.00
N ASP A 39 1.23 9.01 1.55
CA ASP A 39 1.45 8.01 2.59
C ASP A 39 1.81 6.65 1.97
N VAL A 40 2.91 6.05 2.42
CA VAL A 40 3.37 4.73 1.98
C VAL A 40 3.13 3.71 3.09
N HIS A 41 2.11 2.87 2.89
CA HIS A 41 1.74 1.82 3.82
C HIS A 41 2.32 0.47 3.39
N PHE A 42 3.16 -0.12 4.25
CA PHE A 42 3.62 -1.49 4.08
C PHE A 42 2.73 -2.46 4.86
N LEU A 43 2.52 -3.65 4.31
CA LEU A 43 1.67 -4.66 4.95
C LEU A 43 2.27 -5.20 6.27
N ASN A 44 3.60 -5.35 6.32
CA ASN A 44 4.29 -6.10 7.36
C ASN A 44 5.29 -5.27 8.18
N ARG A 45 5.22 -3.94 8.09
CA ARG A 45 6.12 -3.04 8.83
C ARG A 45 5.50 -1.65 8.97
N PRO A 46 6.10 -0.75 9.78
CA PRO A 46 5.58 0.60 9.93
C PRO A 46 5.44 1.34 8.59
N SER A 47 4.41 2.19 8.51
CA SER A 47 4.18 3.06 7.35
C SER A 47 5.11 4.27 7.41
N LYS A 48 5.39 4.86 6.24
CA LYS A 48 6.02 6.17 6.14
C LYS A 48 4.97 7.16 5.63
N LEU A 49 4.66 8.17 6.44
CA LEU A 49 3.65 9.18 6.12
C LEU A 49 4.29 10.42 5.50
N ASN A 50 3.50 11.20 4.76
CA ASN A 50 3.87 12.48 4.17
C ASN A 50 5.18 12.42 3.35
N VAL A 51 5.30 11.42 2.47
CA VAL A 51 6.47 11.31 1.59
C VAL A 51 6.33 12.34 0.47
N THR A 52 7.23 13.31 0.49
CA THR A 52 7.27 14.43 -0.46
C THR A 52 8.41 14.34 -1.47
N ASP A 53 9.32 13.39 -1.30
CA ASP A 53 10.51 13.26 -2.13
C ASP A 53 10.73 11.80 -2.51
N PRO A 54 10.77 11.45 -3.81
CA PRO A 54 11.05 10.10 -4.28
C PRO A 54 12.35 9.49 -3.76
N ARG A 55 13.33 10.30 -3.35
CA ARG A 55 14.59 9.81 -2.73
C ARG A 55 14.35 9.11 -1.40
N GLN A 56 13.31 9.50 -0.65
CA GLN A 56 12.94 8.83 0.60
C GLN A 56 12.50 7.38 0.38
N ILE A 57 12.04 7.03 -0.82
CA ILE A 57 11.60 5.66 -1.13
C ILE A 57 12.79 4.69 -1.18
N VAL A 58 13.98 5.16 -1.56
CA VAL A 58 15.17 4.32 -1.70
C VAL A 58 15.50 3.60 -0.39
N GLU A 59 15.48 4.34 0.72
CA GLU A 59 15.74 3.79 2.05
C GLU A 59 14.63 2.83 2.51
N LEU A 60 13.37 3.13 2.19
CA LEU A 60 12.24 2.27 2.55
C LEU A 60 12.31 0.92 1.85
N PHE A 61 12.83 0.86 0.62
CA PHE A 61 12.92 -0.36 -0.16
C PHE A 61 14.20 -1.18 0.11
N ALA A 62 15.14 -0.67 0.91
CA ALA A 62 16.32 -1.41 1.34
C ALA A 62 15.96 -2.67 2.16
N GLN A 63 14.90 -2.59 2.97
CA GLN A 63 14.38 -3.76 3.67
C GLN A 63 13.43 -4.55 2.76
N ARG A 64 13.72 -5.82 2.55
CA ARG A 64 12.91 -6.75 1.73
C ARG A 64 11.56 -7.10 2.40
N PRO A 65 10.52 -7.47 1.61
CA PRO A 65 9.19 -7.78 2.14
C PRO A 65 9.14 -9.13 2.87
N GLN A 66 8.28 -9.23 3.88
CA GLN A 66 8.05 -10.46 4.66
C GLN A 66 7.01 -11.41 4.03
N ARG A 67 6.82 -12.61 4.60
CA ARG A 67 6.08 -13.72 4.00
C ARG A 67 4.55 -13.53 3.89
N VAL A 68 3.89 -12.90 4.86
CA VAL A 68 2.42 -12.77 4.88
C VAL A 68 1.91 -11.56 4.10
N THR A 69 0.62 -11.54 3.76
CA THR A 69 -0.04 -10.45 3.00
C THR A 69 -1.29 -9.94 3.76
N PRO A 70 -1.12 -9.33 4.95
CA PRO A 70 -2.24 -8.83 5.78
C PRO A 70 -2.86 -7.55 5.20
N LEU A 71 -3.47 -7.69 4.03
CA LEU A 71 -4.02 -6.60 3.23
C LEU A 71 -5.27 -5.99 3.90
N THR A 72 -6.20 -6.84 4.33
CA THR A 72 -7.46 -6.41 4.98
C THR A 72 -7.22 -5.54 6.21
N PRO A 73 -6.43 -5.95 7.23
CA PRO A 73 -6.20 -5.08 8.39
C PRO A 73 -5.43 -3.80 8.03
N THR A 74 -4.55 -3.83 7.03
CA THR A 74 -3.85 -2.63 6.55
C THR A 74 -4.82 -1.62 5.93
N LEU A 75 -5.68 -2.07 5.01
CA LEU A 75 -6.69 -1.21 4.39
C LEU A 75 -7.71 -0.69 5.42
N ARG A 76 -8.13 -1.52 6.39
CA ARG A 76 -9.01 -1.09 7.47
C ARG A 76 -8.41 0.08 8.26
N ARG A 77 -7.12 0.01 8.62
CA ARG A 77 -6.43 1.12 9.30
C ARG A 77 -6.44 2.40 8.46
N ILE A 78 -6.20 2.30 7.15
CA ILE A 78 -6.25 3.44 6.22
C ILE A 78 -7.66 4.04 6.16
N PHE A 79 -8.70 3.20 6.06
CA PHE A 79 -10.10 3.64 6.00
C PHE A 79 -10.61 4.27 7.30
N GLN A 80 -9.95 4.00 8.42
CA GLN A 80 -10.23 4.63 9.72
C GLN A 80 -9.52 5.97 9.92
N THR A 81 -8.63 6.38 9.01
CA THR A 81 -7.94 7.68 9.10
C THR A 81 -8.86 8.86 8.73
N GLY A 82 -8.44 10.06 9.11
CA GLY A 82 -9.07 11.31 8.67
C GLY A 82 -9.13 11.47 7.14
N ALA A 83 -8.23 10.84 6.39
CA ALA A 83 -8.20 10.88 4.93
C ALA A 83 -9.45 10.24 4.29
N SER A 84 -10.11 9.33 4.99
CA SER A 84 -11.28 8.60 4.49
C SER A 84 -12.61 9.23 4.91
N LYS A 85 -12.59 10.32 5.69
CA LYS A 85 -13.83 10.96 6.16
C LYS A 85 -14.55 11.67 5.01
N PRO A 86 -15.89 11.61 4.92
CA PRO A 86 -16.64 12.25 3.84
C PRO A 86 -16.46 13.77 3.75
N ASN A 87 -16.21 14.43 4.89
CA ASN A 87 -16.00 15.86 5.01
C ASN A 87 -14.54 16.29 4.80
N ASN A 88 -13.65 15.37 4.41
CA ASN A 88 -12.30 15.74 4.04
C ASN A 88 -12.31 16.49 2.70
N SER A 89 -11.66 17.65 2.67
CA SER A 89 -11.45 18.45 1.46
C SER A 89 -10.71 17.69 0.35
N LYS A 90 -9.93 16.68 0.71
CA LYS A 90 -9.14 15.85 -0.21
C LYS A 90 -9.76 14.45 -0.33
N ARG A 91 -9.86 13.95 -1.56
CA ARG A 91 -10.33 12.58 -1.84
C ARG A 91 -9.19 11.59 -1.66
N LEU A 92 -9.46 10.46 -1.00
CA LEU A 92 -8.49 9.38 -0.84
C LEU A 92 -8.45 8.48 -2.10
N LEU A 93 -7.25 8.33 -2.66
CA LEU A 93 -6.91 7.33 -3.65
C LEU A 93 -5.89 6.35 -3.05
N VAL A 94 -6.19 5.05 -3.10
CA VAL A 94 -5.31 4.00 -2.58
C VAL A 94 -4.82 3.13 -3.73
N PHE A 95 -3.50 3.08 -3.95
CA PHE A 95 -2.87 2.12 -4.84
C PHE A 95 -2.47 0.88 -4.03
N VAL A 96 -2.96 -0.28 -4.43
CA VAL A 96 -2.58 -1.56 -3.83
C VAL A 96 -1.72 -2.32 -4.83
N ALA A 97 -0.44 -2.50 -4.49
CA ALA A 97 0.49 -3.30 -5.27
C ALA A 97 0.93 -4.52 -4.46
N THR A 98 0.44 -5.69 -4.84
CA THR A 98 0.74 -6.98 -4.21
C THR A 98 0.83 -8.06 -5.27
N ASN A 99 1.66 -9.07 -5.02
CA ASN A 99 1.79 -10.26 -5.86
C ASN A 99 1.46 -11.54 -5.07
N GLY A 100 0.61 -11.41 -4.06
CA GLY A 100 0.08 -12.49 -3.25
C GLY A 100 -1.37 -12.22 -2.87
N ALA A 101 -2.11 -13.30 -2.62
CA ALA A 101 -3.48 -13.22 -2.13
C ALA A 101 -3.53 -12.56 -0.74
N PRO A 102 -4.62 -11.85 -0.39
CA PRO A 102 -4.83 -11.36 0.97
C PRO A 102 -4.82 -12.54 1.95
N THR A 103 -4.14 -12.36 3.07
CA THR A 103 -4.08 -13.36 4.15
C THR A 103 -4.53 -12.80 5.48
N ASP A 104 -4.98 -13.68 6.37
CA ASP A 104 -5.10 -13.40 7.80
C ASP A 104 -3.71 -13.26 8.47
N ASN A 105 -3.69 -13.09 9.80
CA ASN A 105 -2.46 -12.98 10.60
C ASN A 105 -1.67 -14.30 10.70
N HIS A 106 -2.30 -15.43 10.33
CA HIS A 106 -1.69 -16.75 10.32
C HIS A 106 -1.17 -17.15 8.92
N GLY A 107 -1.42 -16.32 7.90
CA GLY A 107 -1.01 -16.56 6.52
C GLY A 107 -2.01 -17.37 5.69
N ASN A 108 -3.20 -17.65 6.21
CA ASN A 108 -4.27 -18.30 5.45
C ASN A 108 -4.92 -17.30 4.50
N VAL A 109 -5.24 -17.73 3.28
CA VAL A 109 -5.92 -16.87 2.30
C VAL A 109 -7.30 -16.47 2.82
N ASP A 110 -7.58 -15.17 2.83
CA ASP A 110 -8.82 -14.60 3.35
C ASP A 110 -9.36 -13.50 2.42
N ILE A 111 -9.91 -13.95 1.29
CA ILE A 111 -10.53 -13.07 0.28
C ILE A 111 -11.87 -12.54 0.78
N GLN A 112 -12.61 -13.34 1.56
CA GLN A 112 -13.94 -12.98 2.05
C GLN A 112 -13.89 -11.73 2.95
N SER A 113 -12.90 -11.64 3.83
CA SER A 113 -12.73 -10.45 4.67
C SER A 113 -12.35 -9.21 3.85
N LEU A 114 -11.55 -9.36 2.80
CA LEU A 114 -11.23 -8.25 1.89
C LEU A 114 -12.50 -7.77 1.16
N GLU A 115 -13.31 -8.68 0.63
CA GLU A 115 -14.57 -8.32 -0.04
C GLU A 115 -15.53 -7.60 0.90
N ASN A 116 -15.70 -8.10 2.13
CA ASN A 116 -16.53 -7.46 3.14
C ASN A 116 -16.04 -6.04 3.45
N LEU A 117 -14.73 -5.87 3.65
CA LEU A 117 -14.12 -4.56 3.89
C LEU A 117 -14.44 -3.59 2.74
N MET A 118 -14.27 -4.04 1.49
CA MET A 118 -14.45 -3.19 0.32
C MET A 118 -15.91 -2.81 0.08
N ARG A 119 -16.87 -3.70 0.41
CA ARG A 119 -18.31 -3.45 0.24
C ARG A 119 -18.91 -2.64 1.38
N ASN A 120 -18.55 -2.98 2.61
CA ASN A 120 -19.31 -2.56 3.79
C ASN A 120 -18.56 -1.57 4.67
N GLU A 121 -17.23 -1.62 4.70
CA GLU A 121 -16.42 -0.82 5.64
C GLU A 121 -15.74 0.39 4.98
N ARG A 122 -15.44 0.34 3.67
CA ARG A 122 -14.76 1.42 2.93
C ARG A 122 -15.43 2.80 3.08
N GLN A 123 -16.76 2.82 3.21
CA GLN A 123 -17.58 4.04 3.26
C GLN A 123 -18.41 4.14 4.53
N ALA A 124 -18.14 3.34 5.56
CA ALA A 124 -19.02 3.20 6.73
C ALA A 124 -19.21 4.48 7.59
N ASN A 125 -18.62 5.61 7.18
CA ASN A 125 -18.87 6.94 7.75
C ASN A 125 -19.89 7.77 6.94
N ARG A 126 -20.70 7.17 6.06
CA ARG A 126 -21.91 7.82 5.51
C ARG A 126 -23.02 7.78 6.57
N VAL A 127 -22.91 8.65 7.58
CA VAL A 127 -24.02 9.01 8.48
C VAL A 127 -24.33 10.48 8.22
#